data_AF-A0A529ZRH3-F1
#
_entry.id   AF-A0A529ZRH3-F1
#
_cell.length_a   1.000
_cell.length_b   1.000
_cell.length_c   1.000
_cell.angle_alpha   90.00
_cell.angle_beta   90.00
_cell.angle_gamma   90.00
#
_symmetry.space_group_name_H-M   'P 1'
#
loop_
_entity.id
_entity.type
_entity.pdbx_description
1 polymer ?
#
loop_
_entity_poly.entity_id
_entity_poly.type
_entity_poly.pdbx_seq_one_letter_code
_entity_poly.pdbx_strand_id
1 'polypeptide(L)'
;MSDKKASNQMWGGRFASGPAAIMEAINASIGFDRKLYAQDISGSIAHSEMLAETGIISAADQEKIAHGLNTILKEIEAGTFEFSTRLEDIHMNVEARLADLIGSAAGRLHTARSRNDQVAVDLRLWVKQECQRVAQALKDLIAAFVERAEEHAATVMPGFTHMQAAQPVTFGHHCMAYVEM
;
A
#
# COMPACT_ATOMS: atom_id res chain seq x y z
N MET A 1 21.00 13.56 34.85
CA MET A 1 19.90 14.42 34.35
C MET A 1 18.93 13.51 33.63
N SER A 2 17.64 13.53 33.99
CA SER A 2 16.66 12.56 33.51
C SER A 2 16.28 12.87 32.07
N ASP A 3 16.77 12.05 31.13
CA ASP A 3 16.23 11.95 29.77
C ASP A 3 14.81 11.36 29.87
N LYS A 4 13.83 12.20 30.19
CA LYS A 4 12.43 11.82 30.03
C LYS A 4 12.13 11.78 28.54
N LYS A 5 12.33 10.60 27.93
CA LYS A 5 11.75 10.30 26.61
C LYS A 5 10.25 10.56 26.69
N ALA A 6 9.77 11.54 25.92
CA ALA A 6 8.35 11.85 25.83
C ALA A 6 7.58 10.62 25.33
N SER A 7 6.38 10.38 25.88
CA SER A 7 5.49 9.34 25.39
C SER A 7 4.97 9.68 23.99
N ASN A 8 4.61 8.64 23.21
CA ASN A 8 4.06 8.84 21.87
C ASN A 8 2.82 9.74 21.97
N GLN A 9 2.81 10.88 21.28
CA GLN A 9 1.78 11.91 21.43
C GLN A 9 0.38 11.43 20.97
N MET A 10 0.30 10.43 20.09
CA MET A 10 -0.98 9.98 19.54
C MET A 10 -1.75 8.99 20.44
N TRP A 11 -1.06 8.08 21.14
CA TRP A 11 -1.70 7.07 22.00
C TRP A 11 -1.07 6.95 23.39
N GLY A 12 0.03 7.65 23.62
CA GLY A 12 0.86 7.56 24.81
C GLY A 12 0.41 8.43 26.00
N GLY A 13 -0.75 9.08 25.90
CA GLY A 13 -1.27 9.99 26.94
C GLY A 13 -1.48 9.34 28.32
N ARG A 14 -1.46 8.01 28.41
CA ARG A 14 -1.60 7.23 29.64
C ARG A 14 -0.27 6.74 30.24
N PHE A 15 0.87 7.01 29.60
CA PHE A 15 2.18 6.54 30.03
C PHE A 15 3.03 7.68 30.62
N ALA A 16 3.76 7.38 31.71
CA ALA A 16 4.64 8.34 32.38
C ALA A 16 5.95 8.61 31.62
N SER A 17 6.32 7.74 30.69
CA SER A 17 7.54 7.79 29.87
C SER A 17 7.31 7.11 28.53
N GLY A 18 8.15 7.45 27.54
CA GLY A 18 8.14 6.80 26.23
C GLY A 18 8.52 5.32 26.25
N PRO A 19 8.15 4.58 25.19
CA PRO A 19 8.48 3.17 25.04
C PRO A 19 10.00 2.93 25.05
N ALA A 20 10.39 1.71 25.44
CA ALA A 20 11.79 1.27 25.31
C ALA A 20 12.17 1.20 23.83
N ALA A 21 13.44 1.42 23.49
CA ALA A 21 13.91 1.44 22.10
C ALA A 21 13.60 0.13 21.33
N ILE A 22 13.66 -1.02 22.03
CA ILE A 22 13.29 -2.31 21.43
C ILE A 22 11.81 -2.40 21.08
N MET A 23 10.94 -1.78 21.89
CA MET A 23 9.50 -1.76 21.65
C MET A 23 9.16 -0.86 20.47
N GLU A 24 9.81 0.32 20.37
CA GLU A 24 9.71 1.20 19.19
C GLU A 24 10.09 0.46 17.91
N ALA A 25 11.22 -0.26 17.93
CA ALA A 25 11.74 -0.96 16.77
C ALA A 25 10.86 -2.14 16.30
N ILE A 26 10.22 -2.88 17.22
CA ILE A 26 9.37 -4.03 16.88
C ILE A 26 7.96 -3.57 16.44
N ASN A 27 7.47 -2.45 16.99
CA ASN A 27 6.14 -1.95 16.63
C ASN A 27 6.10 -1.17 15.32
N ALA A 28 7.20 -0.55 14.90
CA ALA A 28 7.21 0.27 13.70
C ALA A 28 6.97 -0.58 12.43
N SER A 29 5.89 -0.27 11.71
CA SER A 29 5.51 -0.93 10.46
C SER A 29 5.91 -0.13 9.22
N ILE A 30 6.36 1.12 9.37
CA ILE A 30 6.72 2.02 8.25
C ILE A 30 7.73 1.42 7.26
N GLY A 31 8.59 0.50 7.71
CA GLY A 31 9.54 -0.19 6.84
C GLY A 31 8.87 -0.95 5.68
N PHE A 32 7.62 -1.38 5.85
CA PHE A 32 6.87 -2.13 4.83
C PHE A 32 5.52 -1.50 4.48
N ASP A 33 4.80 -0.90 5.43
CA ASP A 33 3.45 -0.36 5.20
C ASP A 33 3.45 0.96 4.43
N ARG A 34 4.62 1.61 4.27
CA ARG A 34 4.78 2.79 3.40
C ARG A 34 4.28 2.54 1.98
N LYS A 35 4.15 1.28 1.55
CA LYS A 35 3.54 0.89 0.26
C LYS A 35 2.06 1.25 0.15
N LEU A 36 1.38 1.45 1.28
CA LEU A 36 -0.05 1.77 1.36
C LEU A 36 -0.34 3.28 1.26
N TYR A 37 0.68 4.13 1.08
CA TYR A 37 0.53 5.60 1.10
C TYR A 37 -0.58 6.11 0.19
N ALA A 38 -0.68 5.59 -1.04
CA ALA A 38 -1.66 6.04 -2.01
C ALA A 38 -3.09 5.69 -1.57
N GLN A 39 -3.26 4.52 -0.95
CA GLN A 39 -4.56 4.06 -0.44
C GLN A 39 -4.96 4.83 0.82
N ASP A 40 -4.03 5.04 1.75
CA ASP A 40 -4.27 5.84 2.96
C ASP A 40 -4.70 7.27 2.63
N ILE A 41 -3.99 7.92 1.70
CA ILE A 41 -4.31 9.27 1.23
C ILE A 41 -5.67 9.29 0.54
N SER A 42 -5.92 8.38 -0.41
CA SER A 42 -7.20 8.33 -1.13
C SER A 42 -8.37 8.04 -0.18
N GLY A 43 -8.21 7.12 0.77
CA GLY A 43 -9.20 6.82 1.79
C GLY A 43 -9.44 7.99 2.74
N SER A 44 -8.39 8.74 3.07
CA SER A 44 -8.47 9.94 3.90
C SER A 44 -9.16 11.11 3.20
N ILE A 45 -8.98 11.28 1.89
CA ILE A 45 -9.74 12.27 1.11
C ILE A 45 -11.23 11.93 1.17
N ALA A 46 -11.60 10.68 0.84
CA ALA A 46 -12.99 10.23 0.87
C ALA A 46 -13.63 10.34 2.27
N HIS A 47 -12.87 10.02 3.33
CA HIS A 47 -13.33 10.21 4.71
C HIS A 47 -13.58 11.69 5.03
N SER A 48 -12.68 12.59 4.61
CA SER A 48 -12.85 14.03 4.82
C SER A 48 -14.06 14.60 4.09
N GLU A 49 -14.37 14.09 2.89
CA GLU A 49 -15.59 14.45 2.14
C GLU A 49 -16.84 14.05 2.93
N MET A 50 -16.90 12.80 3.42
CA MET A 50 -18.00 12.34 4.25
C MET A 50 -18.17 13.18 5.53
N LEU A 51 -17.07 13.53 6.21
CA LEU A 51 -17.13 14.38 7.41
C LEU A 51 -17.72 15.77 7.10
N ALA A 52 -17.44 16.33 5.92
CA ALA A 52 -17.98 17.62 5.50
C ALA A 52 -19.46 17.51 5.13
N GLU A 53 -19.84 16.49 4.38
CA GLU A 53 -21.24 16.22 3.99
C GLU A 53 -22.15 16.01 5.21
N THR A 54 -21.62 15.40 6.27
CA THR A 54 -22.34 15.18 7.53
C THR A 54 -22.26 16.38 8.49
N GLY A 55 -21.54 17.44 8.13
CA GLY A 55 -21.41 18.66 8.93
C GLY A 55 -20.50 18.55 10.16
N ILE A 56 -19.68 17.50 10.25
CA ILE A 56 -18.71 17.31 11.34
C ILE A 56 -17.52 18.25 11.17
N ILE A 57 -17.11 18.52 9.92
CA ILE A 57 -16.11 19.54 9.58
C ILE A 57 -16.69 20.54 8.57
N SER A 58 -16.09 21.73 8.48
CA SER A 58 -16.48 22.71 7.47
C SER A 58 -15.98 22.31 6.08
N ALA A 59 -16.68 22.73 5.02
CA ALA A 59 -16.21 22.56 3.65
C ALA A 59 -14.81 23.16 3.43
N ALA A 60 -14.52 24.31 4.05
CA ALA A 60 -13.22 24.94 4.00
C ALA A 60 -12.11 24.10 4.67
N ASP A 61 -12.42 23.36 5.73
CA ASP A 61 -11.46 22.43 6.34
C ASP A 61 -11.26 21.20 5.47
N GLN A 62 -12.32 20.68 4.86
CA GLN A 62 -12.23 19.56 3.92
C GLN A 62 -11.37 19.91 2.70
N GLU A 63 -11.55 21.08 2.10
CA GLU A 63 -10.72 21.53 0.97
C GLU A 63 -9.24 21.63 1.36
N LYS A 64 -8.93 22.16 2.55
CA LYS A 64 -7.55 22.20 3.07
C LYS A 64 -6.98 20.80 3.26
N ILE A 65 -7.76 19.89 3.84
CA ILE A 65 -7.35 18.49 4.06
C ILE A 65 -7.07 17.82 2.70
N ALA A 66 -8.00 17.89 1.75
CA ALA A 66 -7.84 17.29 0.44
C ALA A 66 -6.63 17.88 -0.32
N HIS A 67 -6.42 19.19 -0.25
CA HIS A 67 -5.25 19.84 -0.85
C HIS A 67 -3.93 19.39 -0.19
N GLY A 68 -3.88 19.34 1.13
CA GLY A 68 -2.70 18.88 1.88
C GLY A 68 -2.37 17.42 1.58
N LEU A 69 -3.37 16.54 1.56
CA LEU A 69 -3.22 15.13 1.21
C LEU A 69 -2.71 14.92 -0.22
N ASN A 70 -3.23 15.67 -1.19
CA ASN A 70 -2.72 15.65 -2.57
C ASN A 70 -1.29 16.20 -2.70
N THR A 71 -0.90 17.14 -1.84
CA THR A 71 0.47 17.64 -1.78
C THR A 71 1.41 16.57 -1.26
N ILE A 72 1.03 15.88 -0.18
CA ILE A 72 1.79 14.76 0.40
C ILE A 72 1.95 13.63 -0.62
N LEU A 73 0.89 13.29 -1.36
CA LEU A 73 0.94 12.28 -2.42
C LEU A 73 2.06 12.60 -3.43
N LYS A 74 2.09 13.84 -3.91
CA LYS A 74 3.13 14.30 -4.85
C LYS A 74 4.52 14.30 -4.24
N GLU A 75 4.68 14.66 -2.97
CA GLU A 75 5.97 14.60 -2.27
C GLU A 75 6.49 13.16 -2.19
N ILE A 76 5.61 12.19 -1.92
CA ILE A 76 5.98 10.76 -1.86
C ILE A 76 6.34 10.25 -3.26
N GLU A 77 5.54 10.55 -4.28
CA GLU A 77 5.79 10.14 -5.67
C GLU A 77 7.05 10.77 -6.26
N ALA A 78 7.38 12.01 -5.87
CA ALA A 78 8.61 12.70 -6.25
C ALA A 78 9.84 12.23 -5.46
N GLY A 79 9.66 11.40 -4.43
CA GLY A 79 10.74 10.94 -3.56
C GLY A 79 11.30 12.02 -2.63
N THR A 80 10.59 13.13 -2.43
CA THR A 80 10.99 14.23 -1.55
C THR A 80 10.39 14.12 -0.15
N PHE A 81 9.45 13.21 0.07
CA PHE A 81 8.89 12.94 1.40
C PHE A 81 9.86 12.10 2.25
N GLU A 82 10.20 12.60 3.44
CA GLU A 82 11.05 11.88 4.39
C GLU A 82 10.20 11.08 5.39
N PHE A 83 10.22 9.75 5.25
CA PHE A 83 9.59 8.86 6.22
C PHE A 83 10.38 8.79 7.53
N SER A 84 9.68 8.83 8.64
CA SER A 84 10.25 8.74 9.98
C SER A 84 9.81 7.47 10.67
N THR A 85 10.76 6.64 11.11
CA THR A 85 10.48 5.47 11.96
C THR A 85 9.96 5.83 13.35
N ARG A 86 10.09 7.10 13.75
CA ARG A 86 9.47 7.62 14.98
C ARG A 86 7.96 7.80 14.83
N LEU A 87 7.48 7.88 13.60
CA LEU A 87 6.07 7.87 13.23
C LEU A 87 5.77 6.44 12.79
N GLU A 88 5.32 5.63 13.74
CA GLU A 88 5.34 4.15 13.73
C GLU A 88 4.89 3.52 12.40
N ASP A 89 3.86 4.09 11.77
CA ASP A 89 3.21 3.59 10.55
C ASP A 89 3.06 4.69 9.47
N ILE A 90 2.63 4.29 8.28
CA ILE A 90 2.33 5.21 7.16
C ILE A 90 1.33 6.30 7.55
N HIS A 91 0.32 5.94 8.34
CA HIS A 91 -0.76 6.84 8.69
C HIS A 91 -0.28 7.98 9.59
N MET A 92 0.57 7.70 10.56
CA MET A 92 1.21 8.69 11.41
C MET A 92 2.14 9.62 10.62
N ASN A 93 2.84 9.09 9.62
CA ASN A 93 3.67 9.89 8.72
C ASN A 93 2.81 10.89 7.92
N VAL A 94 1.71 10.43 7.34
CA VAL A 94 0.78 11.27 6.58
C VAL A 94 0.09 12.30 7.49
N GLU A 95 -0.41 11.89 8.66
CA GLU A 95 -1.10 12.79 9.60
C GLU A 95 -0.17 13.87 10.16
N ALA A 96 1.08 13.52 10.50
CA ALA A 96 2.06 14.50 10.97
C ALA A 96 2.40 15.51 9.86
N ARG A 97 2.69 15.04 8.64
CA ARG A 97 2.97 15.94 7.51
C ARG A 97 1.77 16.81 7.17
N LEU A 98 0.54 16.27 7.26
CA LEU A 98 -0.67 17.03 7.04
C LEU A 98 -0.80 18.16 8.08
N ALA A 99 -0.53 17.87 9.36
CA ALA A 99 -0.53 18.89 10.41
C ALA A 99 0.50 20.00 10.15
N ASP A 100 1.70 19.67 9.65
CA ASP A 100 2.68 20.68 9.25
C ASP A 100 2.19 21.58 8.12
N LEU A 101 1.43 21.05 7.17
CA LEU A 101 0.93 21.77 6.00
C LEU A 101 -0.28 22.67 6.31
N ILE A 102 -1.24 22.18 7.11
CA ILE A 102 -2.55 22.84 7.28
C ILE A 102 -2.90 23.20 8.73
N GLY A 103 -2.00 22.91 9.68
CA GLY A 103 -2.18 23.20 11.09
C GLY A 103 -3.31 22.40 11.73
N SER A 104 -4.07 23.06 12.62
CA SER A 104 -5.07 22.41 13.47
C SER A 104 -6.22 21.73 12.71
N ALA A 105 -6.47 22.10 11.45
CA ALA A 105 -7.47 21.43 10.61
C ALA A 105 -7.16 19.94 10.41
N ALA A 106 -5.88 19.56 10.37
CA ALA A 106 -5.45 18.16 10.20
C ALA A 106 -5.98 17.24 11.31
N GLY A 107 -6.03 17.73 12.55
CA GLY A 107 -6.51 16.96 13.70
C GLY A 107 -7.98 16.56 13.61
N ARG A 108 -8.78 17.21 12.74
CA ARG A 108 -10.19 16.88 12.53
C ARG A 108 -10.38 15.66 11.63
N LEU A 109 -9.41 15.33 10.78
CA LEU A 109 -9.50 14.23 9.81
C LEU A 109 -9.75 12.86 10.49
N HIS A 110 -9.17 12.62 11.66
CA HIS A 110 -9.32 11.34 12.35
C HIS A 110 -10.64 11.23 13.16
N THR A 111 -11.52 12.24 13.10
CA THR A 111 -12.81 12.20 13.79
C THR A 111 -13.66 11.05 13.25
N ALA A 112 -14.27 10.29 14.16
CA ALA A 112 -15.12 9.12 13.86
C ALA A 112 -14.43 8.02 13.03
N ARG A 113 -13.09 7.95 13.07
CA ARG A 113 -12.29 6.93 12.41
C ARG A 113 -11.39 6.23 13.42
N SER A 114 -11.12 4.95 13.21
CA SER A 114 -10.10 4.20 13.94
C SER A 114 -9.00 3.77 12.96
N ARG A 115 -7.81 3.51 13.51
CA ARG A 115 -6.75 2.92 12.69
C ARG A 115 -7.14 1.52 12.18
N ASN A 116 -8.02 0.81 12.89
CA ASN A 116 -8.46 -0.54 12.52
C ASN A 116 -9.28 -0.57 11.22
N ASP A 117 -10.24 0.34 11.05
CA ASP A 117 -11.02 0.41 9.80
C ASP A 117 -10.20 1.05 8.68
N GLN A 118 -9.38 2.06 9.00
CA GLN A 118 -8.49 2.70 8.02
C GLN A 118 -7.54 1.70 7.37
N VAL A 119 -6.75 0.95 8.16
CA VAL A 119 -5.82 -0.04 7.60
C VAL A 119 -6.54 -1.17 6.85
N ALA A 120 -7.75 -1.54 7.28
CA ALA A 120 -8.55 -2.54 6.58
C ALA A 120 -9.01 -2.05 5.20
N VAL A 121 -9.38 -0.77 5.07
CA VAL A 121 -9.68 -0.13 3.79
C VAL A 121 -8.43 -0.06 2.92
N ASP A 122 -7.33 0.43 3.48
CA ASP A 122 -6.08 0.62 2.74
C ASP A 122 -5.58 -0.69 2.14
N LEU A 123 -5.56 -1.75 2.95
CA LEU A 123 -5.15 -3.08 2.51
C LEU A 123 -6.06 -3.63 1.42
N ARG A 124 -7.38 -3.46 1.54
CA ARG A 124 -8.33 -3.94 0.50
C ARG A 124 -8.16 -3.19 -0.82
N LEU A 125 -7.98 -1.88 -0.76
CA LEU A 125 -7.72 -1.07 -1.95
C LEU A 125 -6.38 -1.46 -2.60
N TRP A 126 -5.35 -1.70 -1.79
CA TRP A 126 -4.05 -2.14 -2.28
C TRP A 126 -4.14 -3.51 -2.94
N VAL A 127 -4.72 -4.51 -2.27
CA VAL A 127 -4.91 -5.86 -2.82
C VAL A 127 -5.69 -5.81 -4.14
N LYS A 128 -6.75 -5.00 -4.22
CA LYS A 128 -7.53 -4.84 -5.46
C LYS A 128 -6.65 -4.36 -6.62
N GLN A 129 -5.79 -3.37 -6.38
CA GLN A 129 -4.88 -2.85 -7.41
C GLN A 129 -3.79 -3.86 -7.77
N GLU A 130 -3.20 -4.56 -6.79
CA GLU A 130 -2.20 -5.58 -7.08
C GLU A 130 -2.78 -6.77 -7.84
N CYS A 131 -4.01 -7.21 -7.52
CA CYS A 131 -4.69 -8.24 -8.30
C CYS A 131 -4.82 -7.85 -9.78
N GLN A 132 -5.10 -6.57 -10.08
CA GLN A 132 -5.16 -6.08 -11.46
C GLN A 132 -3.79 -6.12 -12.14
N ARG A 133 -2.72 -5.72 -11.44
CA ARG A 133 -1.34 -5.79 -11.98
C ARG A 133 -0.90 -7.22 -12.23
N VAL A 134 -1.14 -8.13 -11.28
CA VAL A 134 -0.82 -9.56 -11.43
C VAL A 134 -1.62 -10.17 -12.58
N ALA A 135 -2.90 -9.85 -12.71
CA ALA A 135 -3.72 -10.32 -13.83
C ALA A 135 -3.18 -9.82 -15.19
N GLN A 136 -2.68 -8.59 -15.26
CA GLN A 136 -2.04 -8.09 -16.48
C GLN A 136 -0.73 -8.82 -16.78
N ALA A 137 0.16 -8.96 -15.79
CA ALA A 137 1.42 -9.67 -15.96
C ALA A 137 1.20 -11.15 -16.36
N LEU A 138 0.16 -11.79 -15.84
CA LEU A 138 -0.23 -13.14 -16.23
C LEU A 138 -0.69 -13.20 -17.70
N LYS A 139 -1.48 -12.24 -18.16
CA LYS A 139 -1.86 -12.14 -19.59
C LYS A 139 -0.65 -11.94 -20.49
N ASP A 140 0.30 -11.11 -20.07
CA ASP A 140 1.52 -10.87 -20.84
C ASP A 140 2.37 -12.15 -20.93
N LEU A 141 2.45 -12.92 -19.85
CA LEU A 141 3.11 -14.24 -19.85
C LEU A 141 2.40 -15.25 -20.75
N ILE A 142 1.06 -15.32 -20.69
CA ILE A 142 0.26 -16.17 -21.56
C ILE A 142 0.52 -15.81 -23.03
N ALA A 143 0.51 -14.52 -23.38
CA ALA A 143 0.78 -14.06 -24.73
C ALA A 143 2.19 -14.47 -25.21
N ALA A 144 3.20 -14.36 -24.34
CA ALA A 144 4.55 -14.82 -24.66
C ALA A 144 4.62 -16.34 -24.91
N PHE A 145 3.90 -17.16 -24.13
CA PHE A 145 3.80 -18.60 -24.40
C PHE A 145 3.08 -18.91 -25.70
N VAL A 146 2.01 -18.19 -26.04
CA VAL A 146 1.27 -18.35 -27.31
C VAL A 146 2.18 -18.01 -28.50
N GLU A 147 2.93 -16.91 -28.43
CA GLU A 147 3.89 -16.53 -29.48
C GLU A 147 4.95 -17.62 -29.70
N ARG A 148 5.53 -18.15 -28.61
CA ARG A 148 6.49 -19.27 -28.70
C ARG A 148 5.84 -20.56 -29.19
N ALA A 149 4.57 -20.78 -28.85
CA ALA A 149 3.83 -21.94 -29.30
C ALA A 149 3.61 -21.93 -30.81
N GLU A 150 3.27 -20.77 -31.39
CA GLU A 150 3.12 -20.58 -32.83
C GLU A 150 4.45 -20.76 -33.57
N GLU A 151 5.53 -20.11 -33.10
CA GLU A 151 6.87 -20.22 -33.68
C GLU A 151 7.35 -21.68 -33.74
N HIS A 152 7.05 -22.46 -32.70
CA HIS A 152 7.52 -23.83 -32.54
C HIS A 152 6.45 -24.89 -32.71
N ALA A 153 5.36 -24.59 -33.44
CA ALA A 153 4.24 -25.49 -33.65
C ALA A 153 4.66 -26.85 -34.25
N ALA A 154 5.70 -26.86 -35.11
CA ALA A 154 6.25 -28.06 -35.75
C ALA A 154 7.60 -28.53 -35.17
N THR A 155 8.15 -27.86 -34.14
CA THR A 155 9.44 -28.24 -33.55
C THR A 155 9.26 -29.47 -32.67
N VAL A 156 9.74 -30.64 -33.10
CA VAL A 156 9.61 -31.91 -32.37
C VAL A 156 10.55 -31.96 -31.17
N MET A 157 10.06 -32.46 -30.04
CA MET A 157 10.82 -32.75 -28.83
C MET A 157 10.31 -34.05 -28.16
N PRO A 158 11.10 -34.72 -27.30
CA PRO A 158 10.57 -35.82 -26.50
C PRO A 158 9.58 -35.29 -25.44
N GLY A 159 8.39 -35.89 -25.37
CA GLY A 159 7.51 -35.75 -24.20
C GLY A 159 8.02 -36.61 -23.05
N PHE A 160 7.77 -36.20 -21.82
CA PHE A 160 8.25 -36.91 -20.63
C PHE A 160 7.11 -37.31 -19.68
N THR A 161 7.18 -38.54 -19.18
CA THR A 161 6.42 -38.98 -18.00
C THR A 161 7.39 -39.65 -17.04
N HIS A 162 7.28 -39.40 -15.73
CA HIS A 162 8.28 -39.84 -14.75
C HIS A 162 9.73 -39.47 -15.12
N MET A 163 9.92 -38.33 -15.80
CA MET A 163 11.21 -37.88 -16.35
C MET A 163 11.87 -38.87 -17.34
N GLN A 164 11.09 -39.81 -17.89
CA GLN A 164 11.51 -40.72 -18.96
C GLN A 164 10.89 -40.30 -20.29
N ALA A 165 11.64 -40.44 -21.38
CA ALA A 165 11.14 -40.14 -22.72
C ALA A 165 9.97 -41.07 -23.05
N ALA A 166 8.84 -40.47 -23.40
CA ALA A 166 7.60 -41.15 -23.76
C ALA A 166 7.34 -41.01 -25.26
N GLN A 167 6.27 -40.32 -25.64
CA GLN A 167 5.92 -40.06 -27.03
C GLN A 167 6.52 -38.72 -27.50
N PRO A 168 6.91 -38.60 -28.78
CA PRO A 168 7.25 -37.30 -29.36
C PRO A 168 6.07 -36.33 -29.27
N VAL A 169 6.36 -35.09 -28.90
CA VAL A 169 5.43 -33.95 -28.89
C VAL A 169 6.09 -32.78 -29.62
N THR A 170 5.42 -31.65 -29.74
CA THR A 170 6.05 -30.41 -30.22
C THR A 170 6.31 -29.45 -29.05
N PHE A 171 7.37 -28.65 -29.18
CA PHE A 171 7.64 -27.60 -28.18
C PHE A 171 6.47 -26.61 -28.10
N GLY A 172 5.81 -26.32 -29.22
CA GLY A 172 4.60 -25.53 -29.19
C GLY A 172 3.46 -26.15 -28.38
N HIS A 173 3.25 -27.46 -28.47
CA HIS A 173 2.28 -28.17 -27.62
C HIS A 173 2.67 -28.10 -26.12
N HIS A 174 3.97 -28.16 -25.81
CA HIS A 174 4.46 -28.00 -24.45
C HIS A 174 4.24 -26.57 -23.90
N CYS A 175 4.45 -25.53 -24.71
CA CYS A 175 4.13 -24.14 -24.34
C CYS A 175 2.63 -23.96 -24.06
N MET A 176 1.75 -24.51 -24.90
CA MET A 176 0.31 -24.44 -24.68
C MET A 176 -0.15 -25.13 -23.40
N ALA A 177 0.57 -26.14 -22.90
CA ALA A 177 0.27 -26.74 -21.60
C ALA A 177 0.37 -25.72 -20.45
N TYR A 178 1.28 -24.75 -20.53
CA TYR A 178 1.42 -23.67 -19.53
C TYR A 178 0.42 -22.52 -19.74
N VAL A 179 -0.12 -22.37 -20.96
CA VAL A 179 -1.20 -21.41 -21.23
C VAL A 179 -2.50 -21.81 -20.52
N GLU A 180 -2.77 -23.11 -20.44
CA GLU A 180 -4.01 -23.64 -19.83
C GLU A 180 -3.95 -23.76 -18.29
N MET A 181 -2.76 -23.64 -17.67
CA MET A 181 -2.58 -23.70 -16.21
C MET A 181 -2.90 -22.36 -15.54
#